data_AF-A0A962RAL1-F1
#
_entry.id   AF-A0A962RAL1-F1
#
_cell.length_a   1.000
_cell.length_b   1.000
_cell.length_c   1.000
_cell.angle_alpha   90.00
_cell.angle_beta   90.00
_cell.angle_gamma   90.00
#
_symmetry.space_group_name_H-M   'P 1'
#
loop_
_entity.id
_entity.type
_entity.pdbx_description
1 polymer ?
#
loop_
_entity_poly.entity_id
_entity_poly.type
_entity_poly.pdbx_seq_one_letter_code
_entity_poly.pdbx_strand_id
1 'polypeptide(L)'
;MFSPSEVLGDDGPFREHIDGFAPRIQQQQMADAVARAIACQGRLICEAGTGVGKTFAYLVPALMSGRKTIVSTGTKNLQDQLFSKDVPLVRNALGSGAKTALLKGRANYLCPQRLELAEEQLESVSLRPSLNMIRNWSRRTRRGDVAEITDLPEDSPLWPLVTSTADNCLGTECPKIEDCFVLQARRDAQAADLVVINHHLLFAD
;
A
#
# COMPACT_ATOMS: atom_id res chain seq x y z
N MET A 1 2.18 13.93 -26.45
CA MET A 1 2.07 13.19 -25.17
C MET A 1 3.35 12.40 -25.07
N PHE A 2 4.13 12.58 -24.00
CA PHE A 2 5.43 11.92 -23.87
C PHE A 2 5.26 10.39 -23.81
N SER A 3 6.22 9.64 -24.36
CA SER A 3 6.35 8.21 -24.11
C SER A 3 6.85 7.95 -22.67
N PRO A 4 6.68 6.73 -22.12
CA PRO A 4 7.27 6.38 -20.83
C PRO A 4 8.79 6.56 -20.78
N SER A 5 9.49 6.25 -21.87
CA SER A 5 10.94 6.46 -21.98
C SER A 5 11.32 7.94 -21.97
N GLU A 6 10.55 8.81 -22.64
CA GLU A 6 10.78 10.27 -22.62
C GLU A 6 10.54 10.85 -21.22
N VAL A 7 9.50 10.39 -20.52
CA VAL A 7 9.24 10.78 -19.12
C VAL A 7 10.41 10.39 -18.21
N LEU A 8 11.05 9.24 -18.46
CA LEU A 8 12.23 8.76 -17.73
C LEU A 8 13.55 9.22 -18.39
N GLY A 9 13.49 10.20 -19.29
CA GLY A 9 14.63 10.77 -20.01
C GLY A 9 15.25 12.00 -19.34
N ASP A 10 16.28 12.55 -19.97
CA ASP A 10 17.06 13.70 -19.46
C ASP A 10 16.20 14.98 -19.32
N ASP A 11 15.16 15.09 -20.14
CA ASP A 11 14.21 16.21 -20.15
C ASP A 11 12.88 15.83 -19.47
N GLY A 12 12.84 14.67 -18.81
CA GLY A 12 11.66 14.17 -18.12
C GLY A 12 11.39 14.89 -16.78
N PRO A 13 10.14 14.86 -16.29
CA PRO A 13 9.74 15.62 -15.10
C PRO A 13 10.42 15.15 -13.80
N PHE A 14 11.03 13.96 -13.80
CA PHE A 14 11.72 13.43 -12.63
C PHE A 14 12.96 14.22 -12.23
N ARG A 15 13.56 14.97 -13.15
CA ARG A 15 14.74 15.80 -12.85
C ARG A 15 14.44 16.94 -11.86
N GLU A 16 13.20 17.42 -11.84
CA GLU A 16 12.73 18.44 -10.91
C GLU A 16 12.32 17.85 -9.55
N HIS A 17 12.05 16.54 -9.50
CA HIS A 17 11.48 15.86 -8.32
C HIS A 17 12.49 14.99 -7.57
N ILE A 18 13.62 14.63 -8.20
CA ILE A 18 14.67 13.80 -7.62
C ILE A 18 16.01 14.49 -7.81
N ASP A 19 16.64 14.86 -6.70
CA ASP A 19 18.02 15.34 -6.71
C ASP A 19 18.97 14.25 -7.23
N GLY A 20 19.83 14.61 -8.17
CA GLY A 20 20.73 13.67 -8.85
C GLY A 20 20.03 12.63 -9.73
N PHE A 21 18.81 12.89 -10.21
CA PHE A 21 18.18 12.01 -11.20
C PHE A 21 19.06 11.87 -12.45
N ALA A 22 19.39 10.62 -12.79
CA ALA A 22 20.11 10.25 -13.99
C ALA A 22 19.31 9.19 -14.75
N PRO A 23 18.92 9.46 -16.00
CA PRO A 23 18.24 8.49 -16.85
C PRO A 23 19.08 7.21 -17.00
N ARG A 24 18.38 6.08 -17.08
CA ARG A 24 19.00 4.77 -17.30
C ARG A 24 18.32 4.09 -18.47
N ILE A 25 19.10 3.71 -19.48
CA ILE A 25 18.57 3.08 -20.69
C ILE A 25 17.77 1.80 -20.38
N GLN A 26 18.22 1.00 -19.41
CA GLN A 26 17.51 -0.22 -19.01
C GLN A 26 16.15 0.09 -18.37
N GLN A 27 16.05 1.19 -17.63
CA GLN A 27 14.81 1.66 -17.01
C GLN A 27 13.79 2.09 -18.08
N GLN A 28 14.24 2.86 -19.07
CA GLN A 28 13.44 3.34 -20.18
C GLN A 28 12.95 2.18 -21.06
N GLN A 29 13.84 1.24 -21.38
CA GLN A 29 13.51 0.04 -22.15
C GLN A 29 12.44 -0.82 -21.43
N MET A 30 12.59 -1.00 -20.12
CA MET A 30 11.60 -1.70 -19.30
C MET A 30 10.26 -0.93 -19.29
N ALA A 31 10.28 0.39 -19.16
CA ALA A 31 9.07 1.20 -19.15
C ALA A 31 8.29 1.12 -20.47
N ASP A 32 8.98 1.18 -21.60
CA ASP A 32 8.35 1.02 -22.91
C ASP A 32 7.82 -0.40 -23.12
N ALA A 33 8.54 -1.42 -22.61
CA ALA A 33 8.07 -2.80 -22.66
C ALA A 33 6.79 -2.99 -21.84
N VAL A 34 6.73 -2.41 -20.62
CA VAL A 34 5.54 -2.45 -19.77
C VAL A 34 4.38 -1.70 -20.44
N ALA A 35 4.60 -0.50 -21.00
CA ALA A 35 3.56 0.24 -21.71
C ALA A 35 3.00 -0.55 -22.90
N ARG A 36 3.85 -1.18 -23.71
CA ARG A 36 3.42 -2.05 -24.80
C ARG A 36 2.58 -3.22 -24.29
N ALA A 37 3.00 -3.88 -23.21
CA ALA A 37 2.25 -4.98 -22.63
C ALA A 37 0.86 -4.53 -22.13
N ILE A 38 0.77 -3.37 -21.48
CA ILE A 38 -0.51 -2.79 -21.05
C ILE A 38 -1.39 -2.48 -22.27
N ALA A 39 -0.85 -1.77 -23.28
CA ALA A 39 -1.59 -1.36 -24.47
C ALA A 39 -2.17 -2.58 -25.22
N CYS A 40 -1.35 -3.61 -25.42
CA CYS A 40 -1.73 -4.84 -26.12
C CYS A 40 -2.48 -5.86 -25.24
N GLN A 41 -2.75 -5.55 -23.97
CA GLN A 41 -3.35 -6.51 -23.00
C GLN A 41 -2.57 -7.84 -22.90
N GLY A 42 -1.25 -7.75 -23.03
CA GLY A 42 -0.33 -8.89 -23.05
C GLY A 42 0.28 -9.20 -21.69
N ARG A 43 1.23 -10.14 -21.69
CA ARG A 43 2.02 -10.53 -20.52
C ARG A 43 3.50 -10.21 -20.82
N LEU A 44 4.19 -9.66 -19.83
CA LEU A 44 5.62 -9.38 -19.92
C LEU A 44 6.32 -10.04 -18.73
N ILE A 45 7.34 -10.84 -19.02
CA ILE A 45 8.30 -11.29 -18.03
C ILE A 45 9.57 -10.51 -18.31
N CYS A 46 10.07 -9.80 -17.29
CA CYS A 46 11.25 -8.96 -17.40
C CYS A 46 12.13 -9.18 -16.17
N GLU A 47 13.38 -9.57 -16.42
CA GLU A 47 14.40 -9.57 -15.39
C GLU A 47 15.09 -8.20 -15.37
N ALA A 48 15.20 -7.60 -14.19
CA ALA A 48 15.91 -6.35 -14.02
C ALA A 48 16.73 -6.37 -12.74
N GLY A 49 18.02 -6.04 -12.86
CA GLY A 49 18.97 -5.99 -11.76
C GLY A 49 18.57 -4.98 -10.66
N THR A 50 19.17 -5.11 -9.48
CA THR A 50 19.06 -4.09 -8.42
C THR A 50 19.58 -2.74 -8.91
N GLY A 51 19.00 -1.64 -8.44
CA GLY A 51 19.41 -0.28 -8.84
C GLY A 51 18.96 0.19 -10.24
N VAL A 52 18.35 -0.67 -11.07
CA VAL A 52 17.86 -0.30 -12.42
C VAL A 52 16.68 0.69 -12.38
N GLY A 53 16.05 0.90 -11.22
CA GLY A 53 14.86 1.77 -11.11
C GLY A 53 13.57 1.08 -11.56
N LYS A 54 13.47 -0.25 -11.35
CA LYS A 54 12.33 -1.12 -11.68
C LYS A 54 10.97 -0.52 -11.29
N THR A 55 10.90 0.03 -10.09
CA THR A 55 9.66 0.60 -9.54
C THR A 55 9.07 1.67 -10.45
N PHE A 56 9.91 2.59 -10.91
CA PHE A 56 9.48 3.69 -11.76
C PHE A 56 9.18 3.18 -13.17
N ALA A 57 9.98 2.22 -13.64
CA ALA A 57 9.79 1.62 -14.96
C ALA A 57 8.41 0.95 -15.10
N TYR A 58 7.82 0.37 -14.05
CA TYR A 58 6.44 -0.13 -14.13
C TYR A 58 5.38 0.91 -13.69
N LEU A 59 5.68 1.81 -12.74
CA LEU A 59 4.69 2.78 -12.25
C LEU A 59 4.36 3.86 -13.27
N VAL A 60 5.36 4.37 -14.00
CA VAL A 60 5.17 5.42 -15.01
C VAL A 60 4.16 4.98 -16.07
N PRO A 61 4.37 3.88 -16.81
CA PRO A 61 3.42 3.43 -17.82
C PRO A 61 2.09 2.98 -17.21
N ALA A 62 2.07 2.43 -15.99
CA ALA A 62 0.82 2.09 -15.30
C ALA A 62 -0.06 3.33 -15.08
N LEU A 63 0.50 4.40 -14.51
CA LEU A 63 -0.22 5.64 -14.22
C LEU A 63 -0.60 6.42 -15.48
N MET A 64 0.26 6.40 -16.51
CA MET A 64 -0.03 7.02 -17.81
C MET A 64 -1.13 6.29 -18.59
N SER A 65 -1.34 5.00 -18.34
CA SER A 65 -2.31 4.19 -19.10
C SER A 65 -3.77 4.59 -18.87
N GLY A 66 -4.07 5.29 -17.76
CA GLY A 66 -5.43 5.61 -17.34
C GLY A 66 -6.28 4.38 -16.97
N ARG A 67 -5.67 3.20 -16.86
CA ARG A 67 -6.36 1.94 -16.50
C ARG A 67 -6.25 1.67 -15.01
N LYS A 68 -7.29 1.05 -14.45
CA LYS A 68 -7.23 0.48 -13.11
C LYS A 68 -6.11 -0.55 -13.02
N THR A 69 -5.18 -0.34 -12.10
CA THR A 69 -3.95 -1.12 -11.97
C THR A 69 -3.78 -1.65 -10.56
N ILE A 70 -3.36 -2.91 -10.44
CA ILE A 70 -2.92 -3.49 -9.18
C ILE A 70 -1.41 -3.70 -9.26
N VAL A 71 -0.67 -3.15 -8.29
CA VAL A 71 0.76 -3.43 -8.11
C VAL A 71 0.91 -4.35 -6.91
N SER A 72 1.39 -5.57 -7.15
CA SER A 72 1.62 -6.57 -6.12
C SER A 72 3.12 -6.72 -5.86
N THR A 73 3.52 -6.79 -4.58
CA THR A 73 4.93 -6.94 -4.16
C THR A 73 5.12 -8.01 -3.08
N GLY A 74 6.37 -8.41 -2.84
CA GLY A 74 6.70 -9.59 -2.03
C GLY A 74 6.43 -9.44 -0.52
N THR A 75 6.75 -8.29 0.07
CA THR A 75 6.68 -8.10 1.54
C THR A 75 5.86 -6.86 1.91
N LYS A 76 5.35 -6.82 3.15
CA LYS A 76 4.63 -5.66 3.69
C LYS A 76 5.50 -4.40 3.69
N ASN A 77 6.78 -4.53 4.06
CA ASN A 77 7.70 -3.40 4.08
C ASN A 77 7.93 -2.82 2.68
N LEU A 78 8.07 -3.68 1.65
CA LEU A 78 8.16 -3.22 0.26
C LEU A 78 6.86 -2.57 -0.20
N GLN A 79 5.72 -3.10 0.23
CA GLN A 79 4.39 -2.54 -0.04
C GLN A 79 4.25 -1.15 0.59
N ASP A 80 4.67 -0.96 1.84
CA ASP A 80 4.62 0.32 2.55
C ASP A 80 5.58 1.33 1.95
N GLN A 81 6.81 0.92 1.60
CA GLN A 81 7.76 1.77 0.89
C GLN A 81 7.20 2.23 -0.46
N LEU A 82 6.67 1.29 -1.25
CA LEU A 82 6.08 1.57 -2.55
C LEU A 82 4.93 2.59 -2.43
N PHE A 83 4.03 2.40 -1.47
CA PHE A 83 2.86 3.27 -1.30
C PHE A 83 3.18 4.63 -0.66
N SER A 84 4.09 4.70 0.31
CA SER A 84 4.39 5.94 1.03
C SER A 84 5.42 6.83 0.32
N LYS A 85 6.29 6.26 -0.52
CA LYS A 85 7.39 6.98 -1.17
C LYS A 85 7.29 6.95 -2.69
N ASP A 86 7.37 5.77 -3.29
CA ASP A 86 7.58 5.65 -4.74
C ASP A 86 6.33 6.06 -5.55
N VAL A 87 5.15 5.61 -5.14
CA VAL A 87 3.87 5.94 -5.81
C VAL A 87 3.57 7.45 -5.74
N PRO A 88 3.62 8.13 -4.58
CA PRO A 88 3.42 9.57 -4.51
C PRO A 88 4.42 10.35 -5.37
N LEU A 89 5.69 9.94 -5.39
CA LEU A 89 6.73 10.59 -6.17
C LEU A 89 6.42 10.49 -7.67
N VAL A 90 6.17 9.29 -8.19
CA VAL A 90 5.83 9.09 -9.61
C VAL A 90 4.54 9.82 -9.97
N ARG A 91 3.51 9.75 -9.12
CA ARG A 91 2.24 10.44 -9.35
C ARG A 91 2.43 11.95 -9.44
N ASN A 92 3.21 12.54 -8.54
CA ASN A 92 3.49 13.98 -8.52
C ASN A 92 4.31 14.41 -9.73
N ALA A 93 5.38 13.67 -10.06
CA ALA A 93 6.20 13.96 -11.23
C ALA A 93 5.40 13.90 -12.55
N LEU A 94 4.43 13.00 -12.65
CA LEU A 94 3.54 12.91 -13.80
C LEU A 94 2.42 13.96 -13.82
N GLY A 95 2.22 14.73 -12.74
CA GLY A 95 1.02 15.54 -12.56
C GLY A 95 -0.28 14.73 -12.58
N SER A 96 -0.21 13.44 -12.21
CA SER A 96 -1.32 12.51 -12.32
C SER A 96 -2.34 12.70 -11.20
N GLY A 97 -3.63 12.81 -11.57
CA GLY A 97 -4.75 12.83 -10.63
C GLY A 97 -5.22 11.45 -10.15
N ALA A 98 -4.49 10.38 -10.49
CA ALA A 98 -4.87 9.01 -10.17
C ALA A 98 -5.06 8.80 -8.66
N LYS A 99 -6.20 8.21 -8.28
CA LYS A 99 -6.48 7.80 -6.90
C LYS A 99 -5.68 6.55 -6.58
N THR A 100 -4.92 6.59 -5.49
CA THR A 100 -4.04 5.49 -5.08
C THR A 100 -4.48 4.94 -3.72
N ALA A 101 -4.55 3.63 -3.57
CA ALA A 101 -4.90 2.98 -2.32
C ALA A 101 -3.90 1.89 -1.92
N LEU A 102 -3.79 1.67 -0.61
CA LEU A 102 -3.01 0.59 0.00
C LEU A 102 -3.98 -0.42 0.61
N LEU A 103 -3.88 -1.68 0.21
CA LEU A 103 -4.71 -2.75 0.76
C LEU A 103 -3.86 -3.88 1.33
N LYS A 104 -4.07 -4.17 2.61
CA LYS A 104 -3.43 -5.24 3.37
C LYS A 104 -4.46 -6.30 3.80
N GLY A 105 -3.98 -7.42 4.34
CA GLY A 105 -4.86 -8.40 4.98
C GLY A 105 -5.50 -7.85 6.25
N ARG A 106 -6.67 -8.38 6.65
CA ARG A 106 -7.50 -7.86 7.78
C ARG A 106 -6.74 -7.74 9.10
N ALA A 107 -5.82 -8.67 9.38
CA ALA A 107 -4.99 -8.68 10.58
C ALA A 107 -3.97 -7.52 10.65
N ASN A 108 -3.84 -6.73 9.58
CA ASN A 108 -2.99 -5.52 9.58
C ASN A 108 -3.79 -4.26 9.93
N TYR A 109 -5.09 -4.40 10.22
CA TYR A 109 -5.95 -3.30 10.61
C TYR A 109 -6.43 -3.49 12.04
N LEU A 110 -6.38 -2.41 12.82
CA LEU A 110 -7.08 -2.31 14.09
C LEU A 110 -8.56 -2.57 13.88
N CYS A 111 -9.18 -3.30 14.81
CA CYS A 111 -10.61 -3.49 14.85
C CYS A 111 -11.17 -2.74 16.08
N PRO A 112 -11.94 -1.66 15.89
CA PRO A 112 -12.46 -0.87 17.01
C PRO A 112 -13.27 -1.70 18.01
N GLN A 113 -14.09 -2.64 17.52
CA GLN A 113 -14.86 -3.54 18.38
C GLN A 113 -13.97 -4.42 19.25
N ARG A 114 -12.86 -4.92 18.69
CA ARG A 114 -11.95 -5.80 19.43
C ARG A 114 -11.07 -5.03 20.40
N LEU A 115 -10.74 -3.78 20.08
CA LEU A 115 -10.08 -2.90 21.02
C LEU A 115 -10.95 -2.67 22.27
N GLU A 116 -12.25 -2.41 22.12
CA GLU A 116 -13.17 -2.26 23.26
C GLU A 116 -13.25 -3.53 24.11
N LEU A 117 -13.41 -4.70 23.47
CA LEU A 117 -13.41 -5.98 24.19
C LEU A 117 -12.09 -6.23 24.92
N ALA A 118 -10.96 -5.89 24.31
CA ALA A 118 -9.65 -6.02 24.96
C ALA A 118 -9.51 -5.06 26.16
N GLU A 119 -10.06 -3.85 26.12
CA GLU A 119 -10.05 -2.92 27.26
C GLU A 119 -10.83 -3.46 28.46
N GLU A 120 -11.94 -4.16 28.22
CA GLU A 120 -12.78 -4.76 29.25
C GLU A 120 -12.21 -6.06 29.82
N GLN A 121 -11.67 -6.92 28.94
CA GLN A 121 -11.31 -8.30 29.28
C GLN A 121 -9.83 -8.49 29.65
N LEU A 122 -8.96 -7.50 29.40
CA LEU A 122 -7.52 -7.66 29.67
C LEU A 122 -7.23 -7.59 31.18
N GLU A 123 -7.01 -8.77 31.78
CA GLU A 123 -6.60 -8.91 33.18
C GLU A 123 -5.12 -8.58 33.41
N SER A 124 -4.27 -8.81 32.41
CA SER A 124 -2.82 -8.62 32.52
C SER A 124 -2.45 -7.15 32.74
N VAL A 125 -2.03 -6.84 33.97
CA VAL A 125 -1.59 -5.49 34.38
C VAL A 125 -0.37 -5.02 33.59
N SER A 126 0.54 -5.93 33.24
CA SER A 126 1.77 -5.59 32.50
C SER A 126 1.51 -5.15 31.05
N LEU A 127 0.40 -5.61 30.44
CA LEU A 127 0.04 -5.26 29.06
C LEU A 127 -0.83 -4.00 28.97
N ARG A 128 -1.40 -3.51 30.09
CA ARG A 128 -2.26 -2.32 30.11
C ARG A 128 -1.60 -1.05 29.57
N PRO A 129 -0.31 -0.74 29.85
CA PRO A 129 0.35 0.43 29.26
C PRO A 129 0.37 0.37 27.73
N SER A 130 0.69 -0.78 27.15
CA SER A 130 0.72 -0.99 25.71
C SER A 130 -0.69 -0.95 25.09
N LEU A 131 -1.70 -1.47 25.78
CA LEU A 131 -3.09 -1.36 25.33
C LEU A 131 -3.57 0.12 25.33
N ASN A 132 -3.24 0.88 26.38
CA ASN A 132 -3.52 2.32 26.44
C ASN A 132 -2.83 3.09 25.31
N MET A 133 -1.63 2.67 24.91
CA MET A 133 -0.94 3.24 23.75
C MET A 133 -1.72 3.00 22.45
N ILE A 134 -2.18 1.76 22.21
CA ILE A 134 -3.02 1.42 21.06
C ILE A 134 -4.31 2.25 21.08
N ARG A 135 -4.97 2.38 22.24
CA ARG A 135 -6.16 3.23 22.42
C ARG A 135 -5.91 4.70 22.08
N ASN A 136 -4.77 5.24 22.51
CA ASN A 136 -4.44 6.63 22.21
C ASN A 136 -4.13 6.83 20.72
N TRP A 137 -3.50 5.85 20.09
CA TRP A 137 -3.25 5.86 18.65
C TRP A 137 -4.53 5.69 17.82
N SER A 138 -5.48 4.85 18.26
CA SER A 138 -6.74 4.61 17.52
C SER A 138 -7.57 5.88 17.33
N ARG A 139 -7.44 6.85 18.24
CA ARG A 139 -8.10 8.16 18.16
C ARG A 139 -7.47 9.11 17.12
N ARG A 140 -6.28 8.79 16.60
CA ARG A 140 -5.50 9.66 15.70
C ARG A 140 -5.29 9.06 14.31
N THR A 141 -5.23 7.73 14.22
CA THR A 141 -5.05 7.05 12.94
C THR A 141 -6.26 7.26 12.04
N ARG A 142 -5.98 7.44 10.74
CA ARG A 142 -7.02 7.51 9.70
C ARG A 142 -7.21 6.18 8.97
N ARG A 143 -6.22 5.29 9.03
CA ARG A 143 -6.19 4.04 8.27
C ARG A 143 -6.29 2.82 9.17
N GLY A 144 -6.00 2.96 10.47
CA GLY A 144 -5.96 1.85 11.41
C GLY A 144 -4.90 0.81 11.05
N ASP A 145 -3.90 1.16 10.25
CA ASP A 145 -2.83 0.26 9.84
C ASP A 145 -1.86 0.08 11.00
N VAL A 146 -1.75 -1.14 11.54
CA VAL A 146 -0.93 -1.41 12.73
C VAL A 146 0.56 -1.11 12.51
N ALA A 147 1.02 -1.07 11.25
CA ALA A 147 2.38 -0.66 10.91
C ALA A 147 2.67 0.83 11.22
N GLU A 148 1.65 1.64 11.51
CA GLU A 148 1.83 3.02 11.99
C GLU A 148 2.33 3.09 13.44
N ILE A 149 2.23 2.00 14.21
CA ILE A 149 2.76 1.92 15.57
C ILE A 149 4.17 1.35 15.53
N THR A 150 5.17 2.19 15.78
CA THR A 150 6.58 1.77 15.87
C THR A 150 7.01 1.36 17.27
N ASP A 151 6.28 1.82 18.30
CA ASP A 151 6.66 1.64 19.71
C ASP A 151 6.16 0.30 20.30
N LEU A 152 5.45 -0.52 19.51
CA LEU A 152 5.00 -1.85 19.91
C LEU A 152 5.64 -2.92 19.01
N PRO A 153 6.26 -3.97 19.59
CA PRO A 153 6.80 -5.07 18.82
C PRO A 153 5.77 -5.74 17.91
N GLU A 154 6.17 -6.17 16.71
CA GLU A 154 5.29 -6.86 15.76
C GLU A 154 4.74 -8.20 16.27
N ASP A 155 5.43 -8.83 17.22
CA ASP A 155 5.05 -10.09 17.87
C ASP A 155 4.26 -9.88 19.17
N SER A 156 3.84 -8.65 19.46
CA SER A 156 3.08 -8.34 20.68
C SER A 156 1.83 -9.23 20.80
N PRO A 157 1.56 -9.80 21.99
CA PRO A 157 0.36 -10.61 22.23
C PRO A 157 -0.93 -9.78 22.16
N LEU A 158 -0.84 -8.44 22.09
CA LEU A 158 -1.98 -7.56 21.94
C LEU A 158 -2.54 -7.55 20.51
N TRP A 159 -1.73 -7.80 19.47
CA TRP A 159 -2.21 -7.71 18.08
C TRP A 159 -3.33 -8.69 17.77
N PRO A 160 -3.26 -9.97 18.15
CA PRO A 160 -4.39 -10.88 17.98
C PRO A 160 -5.64 -10.42 18.75
N LEU A 161 -5.47 -9.71 19.87
CA LEU A 161 -6.59 -9.22 20.68
C LEU A 161 -7.30 -8.02 20.06
N VAL A 162 -6.58 -7.14 19.35
CA VAL A 162 -7.14 -5.87 18.85
C VAL A 162 -7.34 -5.82 17.33
N THR A 163 -6.85 -6.80 16.56
CA THR A 163 -7.01 -6.89 15.09
C THR A 163 -8.02 -7.95 14.69
N SER A 164 -8.57 -7.87 13.48
CA SER A 164 -9.59 -8.81 13.01
C SER A 164 -9.05 -9.88 12.07
N THR A 165 -9.53 -11.11 12.21
CA THR A 165 -9.34 -12.26 11.32
C THR A 165 -10.62 -12.54 10.53
N ALA A 166 -10.63 -13.54 9.65
CA ALA A 166 -11.87 -14.00 9.03
C ALA A 166 -12.82 -14.59 10.07
N ASP A 167 -12.29 -15.36 11.02
CA ASP A 167 -13.08 -16.13 11.99
C ASP A 167 -13.67 -15.27 13.12
N ASN A 168 -13.02 -14.15 13.47
CA ASN A 168 -13.44 -13.32 14.59
C ASN A 168 -14.27 -12.09 14.19
N CYS A 169 -14.56 -11.92 12.90
CA CYS A 169 -15.26 -10.76 12.41
C CYS A 169 -16.78 -10.97 12.40
N LEU A 170 -17.51 -10.01 12.96
CA LEU A 170 -18.97 -9.99 12.98
C LEU A 170 -19.61 -9.56 11.64
N GLY A 171 -18.78 -9.21 10.63
CA GLY A 171 -19.26 -8.81 9.31
C GLY A 171 -20.25 -7.63 9.38
N THR A 172 -21.41 -7.80 8.75
CA THR A 172 -22.49 -6.80 8.70
C THR A 172 -23.18 -6.56 10.04
N GLU A 173 -23.06 -7.47 10.99
CA GLU A 173 -23.65 -7.35 12.34
C GLU A 173 -22.73 -6.61 13.32
N CYS A 174 -21.55 -6.17 12.86
CA CYS A 174 -20.59 -5.47 13.71
C CYS A 174 -21.13 -4.10 14.16
N PRO A 175 -21.19 -3.81 15.47
CA PRO A 175 -21.67 -2.51 15.97
C PRO A 175 -20.70 -1.36 15.64
N LYS A 176 -19.46 -1.66 15.26
CA LYS A 176 -18.42 -0.69 14.86
C LYS A 176 -18.18 -0.67 13.34
N ILE A 177 -19.16 -1.05 12.54
CA ILE A 177 -19.01 -1.18 11.10
C ILE A 177 -18.67 0.15 10.41
N GLU A 178 -19.22 1.27 10.89
CA GLU A 178 -18.98 2.61 10.33
C GLU A 178 -17.53 3.08 10.54
N ASP A 179 -16.92 2.71 11.67
CA ASP A 179 -15.52 3.03 11.98
C ASP A 179 -14.54 1.92 11.55
N CYS A 180 -14.99 0.96 10.73
CA CYS A 180 -14.20 -0.23 10.41
C CYS A 180 -13.11 0.07 9.37
N PHE A 181 -11.85 0.13 9.84
CA PHE A 181 -10.68 0.36 8.99
C PHE A 181 -10.51 -0.66 7.85
N VAL A 182 -10.89 -1.92 8.06
CA VAL A 182 -10.86 -2.96 7.00
C VAL A 182 -11.84 -2.63 5.88
N LEU A 183 -13.07 -2.23 6.23
CA LEU A 183 -14.08 -1.84 5.23
C LEU A 183 -13.68 -0.56 4.51
N GLN A 184 -13.17 0.43 5.25
CA GLN A 184 -12.67 1.66 4.67
C GLN A 184 -11.56 1.39 3.65
N ALA A 185 -10.55 0.61 4.01
CA ALA A 185 -9.46 0.25 3.10
C ALA A 185 -9.95 -0.49 1.85
N ARG A 186 -10.94 -1.38 1.97
CA ARG A 186 -11.55 -2.07 0.82
C ARG A 186 -12.33 -1.12 -0.08
N ARG A 187 -13.09 -0.17 0.48
CA ARG A 187 -13.80 0.86 -0.28
C ARG A 187 -12.82 1.76 -1.03
N ASP A 188 -11.75 2.20 -0.36
CA ASP A 188 -10.69 3.02 -0.96
C ASP A 188 -10.01 2.27 -2.12
N ALA A 189 -9.71 0.98 -1.94
CA ALA A 189 -9.14 0.14 -3.00
C ALA A 189 -10.08 -0.04 -4.20
N GLN A 190 -11.39 -0.20 -3.98
CA GLN A 190 -12.38 -0.29 -5.07
C GLN A 190 -12.49 1.01 -5.87
N ALA A 191 -12.40 2.15 -5.19
CA ALA A 191 -12.47 3.49 -5.77
C ALA A 191 -11.16 3.96 -6.42
N ALA A 192 -10.03 3.29 -6.16
CA ALA A 192 -8.73 3.67 -6.65
C ALA A 192 -8.48 3.27 -8.12
N ASP A 193 -7.62 4.06 -8.76
CA ASP A 193 -7.06 3.79 -10.09
C ASP A 193 -5.79 2.93 -9.98
N LEU A 194 -5.06 3.03 -8.87
CA LEU A 194 -3.92 2.17 -8.57
C LEU A 194 -3.99 1.63 -7.13
N VAL A 195 -3.97 0.31 -6.98
CA VAL A 195 -3.95 -0.35 -5.66
C VAL A 195 -2.61 -1.05 -5.45
N VAL A 196 -1.97 -0.78 -4.31
CA VAL A 196 -0.77 -1.50 -3.88
C VAL A 196 -1.17 -2.61 -2.90
N ILE A 197 -0.83 -3.85 -3.25
CA ILE A 197 -1.06 -5.04 -2.44
C ILE A 197 0.23 -5.87 -2.29
N ASN A 198 0.23 -6.90 -1.45
CA ASN A 198 1.27 -7.91 -1.44
C ASN A 198 0.82 -9.19 -2.19
N HIS A 199 1.77 -10.08 -2.50
CA HIS A 199 1.47 -11.34 -3.20
C HIS A 199 0.54 -12.24 -2.38
N HIS A 200 0.73 -12.31 -1.06
CA HIS A 200 -0.14 -13.10 -0.18
C HIS A 200 -1.61 -12.70 -0.28
N LEU A 201 -1.91 -11.41 -0.34
CA LEU A 201 -3.27 -10.90 -0.47
C LEU A 201 -3.80 -11.05 -1.91
N LEU A 202 -2.94 -10.91 -2.92
CA LEU A 202 -3.34 -11.10 -4.32
C LEU A 202 -3.88 -12.52 -4.57
N PHE A 203 -3.28 -13.52 -3.90
CA PHE A 203 -3.63 -14.93 -4.03
C PHE A 203 -4.49 -15.45 -2.85
N ALA A 204 -4.97 -14.56 -1.99
CA ALA A 204 -5.95 -14.93 -0.97
C ALA A 204 -7.34 -14.91 -1.61
N ASP A 205 -7.96 -16.10 -1.76
CA ASP A 205 -9.36 -16.26 -2.19
C ASP A 205 -10.35 -15.49 -1.28
#